data_AF-A0A9R0P230-F1
#
_entry.id   AF-A0A9R0P230-F1
#
_cell.length_a   1.000
_cell.length_b   1.000
_cell.length_c   1.000
_cell.angle_alpha   90.00
_cell.angle_beta   90.00
_cell.angle_gamma   90.00
#
_symmetry.space_group_name_H-M   'P 1'
#
loop_
_entity.id
_entity.type
_entity.pdbx_description
1 polymer ?
#
loop_
_entity_poly.entity_id
_entity_poly.type
_entity_poly.pdbx_seq_one_letter_code
_entity_poly.pdbx_strand_id
1 'polypeptide(L)'
;MAWTFALNAECGDRETHARDLARHFDGWPAGVFSSAGAWWCGVAPEGLSPNGAHTDEEAAAMTAAGRRLYWLLRIAPPVYRYALAGIQTDRFRSYDELMAEKDLTIFPGLVVAEDIWIRTGKRAEFSDFAPGYRWLPYRGESRR
;
A
#
# COMPACT_ATOMS: atom_id res chain seq x y z
N MET A 1 7.69 -12.86 8.28
CA MET A 1 8.28 -11.68 8.95
C MET A 1 7.20 -10.61 8.98
N ALA A 2 6.84 -10.10 10.16
CA ALA A 2 5.95 -8.95 10.25
C ALA A 2 6.82 -7.70 10.05
N TRP A 3 6.67 -7.01 8.93
CA TRP A 3 7.35 -5.75 8.72
C TRP A 3 6.60 -4.63 9.43
N THR A 4 7.31 -3.84 10.23
CA THR A 4 6.70 -2.77 11.02
C THR A 4 6.11 -1.69 10.14
N PHE A 5 6.85 -1.23 9.13
CA PHE A 5 6.39 -0.27 8.14
C PHE A 5 6.62 -0.85 6.75
N ALA A 6 5.56 -0.97 5.96
CA ALA A 6 5.63 -1.56 4.62
C ALA A 6 4.53 -1.02 3.72
N LEU A 7 4.77 -1.07 2.42
CA LEU A 7 3.74 -1.06 1.39
C LEU A 7 3.27 -2.50 1.17
N ASN A 8 1.97 -2.74 1.31
CA ASN A 8 1.36 -4.01 0.91
C ASN A 8 0.40 -3.75 -0.25
N ALA A 9 0.58 -4.50 -1.33
CA ALA A 9 -0.22 -4.42 -2.55
C ALA A 9 -0.81 -5.79 -2.89
N GLU A 10 -2.10 -5.84 -3.14
CA GLU A 10 -2.81 -7.03 -3.54
C GLU A 10 -2.90 -7.08 -5.08
N CYS A 11 -2.54 -8.22 -5.69
CA CYS A 11 -2.23 -8.37 -7.12
C CYS A 11 -3.16 -9.33 -7.88
N GLY A 12 -4.26 -9.75 -7.26
CA GLY A 12 -5.25 -10.66 -7.82
C GLY A 12 -4.83 -12.12 -7.72
N ASP A 13 -5.26 -12.91 -8.70
CA ASP A 13 -5.10 -14.37 -8.76
C ASP A 13 -3.75 -14.81 -9.39
N ARG A 14 -2.98 -13.89 -9.97
CA ARG A 14 -1.75 -14.20 -10.69
C ARG A 14 -0.51 -13.86 -9.87
N GLU A 15 0.26 -14.89 -9.50
CA GLU A 15 1.55 -14.73 -8.82
C GLU A 15 2.53 -13.86 -9.62
N THR A 16 2.49 -13.96 -10.96
CA THR A 16 3.36 -13.17 -11.84
C THR A 16 3.18 -11.68 -11.65
N HIS A 17 1.96 -11.22 -11.38
CA HIS A 17 1.69 -9.79 -11.11
C HIS A 17 2.39 -9.32 -9.84
N ALA A 18 2.30 -10.09 -8.75
CA ALA A 18 2.99 -9.77 -7.51
C ALA A 18 4.52 -9.80 -7.67
N ARG A 19 5.05 -10.73 -8.47
CA ARG A 19 6.49 -10.79 -8.78
C ARG A 19 6.96 -9.63 -9.64
N ASP A 20 6.19 -9.22 -10.64
CA ASP A 20 6.51 -8.07 -11.49
C ASP A 20 6.50 -6.77 -10.68
N LEU A 21 5.54 -6.63 -9.77
CA LEU A 21 5.53 -5.51 -8.83
C LEU A 21 6.74 -5.55 -7.90
N ALA A 22 7.08 -6.70 -7.31
CA ALA A 22 8.24 -6.81 -6.42
C ALA A 22 9.55 -6.42 -7.11
N ARG A 23 9.76 -6.81 -8.38
CA ARG A 23 10.94 -6.41 -9.17
C ARG A 23 11.02 -4.91 -9.44
N HIS A 24 9.88 -4.22 -9.50
CA HIS A 24 9.84 -2.78 -9.71
C HIS A 24 10.39 -1.98 -8.53
N PHE A 25 10.29 -2.53 -7.32
CA PHE A 25 10.87 -1.95 -6.10
C PHE A 25 12.33 -2.37 -5.87
N ASP A 26 13.08 -2.63 -6.95
CA ASP A 26 14.48 -3.05 -6.86
C ASP A 26 15.30 -2.09 -5.98
N GLY A 27 16.13 -2.67 -5.13
CA GLY A 27 16.87 -1.98 -4.08
C GLY A 27 16.19 -1.96 -2.71
N TRP A 28 14.91 -2.31 -2.58
CA TRP A 28 14.22 -2.46 -1.29
C TRP A 28 13.79 -3.91 -1.04
N PRO A 29 13.83 -4.40 0.22
CA PRO A 29 13.28 -5.71 0.58
C PRO A 29 11.83 -5.85 0.14
N ALA A 30 11.59 -6.75 -0.82
CA ALA A 30 10.27 -7.09 -1.31
C ALA A 30 10.02 -8.59 -1.15
N GLY A 31 8.79 -8.95 -0.78
CA GLY A 31 8.34 -10.34 -0.68
C GLY A 31 7.02 -10.55 -1.42
N VAL A 32 6.89 -11.75 -1.99
CA VAL A 32 5.66 -12.21 -2.65
C VAL A 32 5.06 -13.33 -1.81
N PHE A 33 3.77 -13.24 -1.52
CA PHE A 33 3.06 -14.22 -0.71
C PHE A 33 1.60 -14.33 -1.13
N SER A 34 0.95 -15.44 -0.78
CA SER A 34 -0.48 -15.64 -1.00
C SER A 34 -1.25 -15.53 0.31
N SER A 35 -2.38 -14.81 0.30
CA SER A 35 -3.27 -14.65 1.44
C SER A 35 -4.70 -14.42 0.96
N ALA A 36 -5.68 -15.05 1.63
CA ALA A 36 -7.11 -14.96 1.30
C ALA A 36 -7.44 -15.22 -0.19
N GLY A 37 -6.75 -16.19 -0.81
CA GLY A 37 -6.97 -16.57 -2.22
C GLY A 37 -6.40 -15.58 -3.25
N ALA A 38 -5.60 -14.62 -2.80
CA ALA A 38 -4.98 -13.59 -3.62
C ALA A 38 -3.45 -13.61 -3.47
N TRP A 39 -2.74 -13.08 -4.47
CA TRP A 39 -1.30 -12.85 -4.44
C TRP A 39 -0.99 -11.43 -4.02
N TRP A 40 0.03 -11.28 -3.18
CA TRP A 40 0.41 -10.03 -2.56
C TRP A 40 1.88 -9.75 -2.81
N CYS A 41 2.20 -8.47 -2.91
CA CYS A 41 3.55 -7.94 -2.88
C CYS A 41 3.68 -7.02 -1.67
N GLY A 42 4.57 -7.36 -0.74
CA GLY A 42 4.93 -6.52 0.39
C GLY A 42 6.33 -5.96 0.20
N VAL A 43 6.52 -4.66 0.42
CA VAL A 43 7.79 -3.95 0.27
C VAL A 43 8.08 -3.18 1.55
N ALA A 44 9.20 -3.48 2.20
CA ALA A 44 9.61 -2.86 3.44
C ALA A 44 10.86 -1.99 3.21
N PRO A 45 10.81 -0.68 3.46
CA PRO A 45 12.00 0.16 3.47
C PRO A 45 12.96 -0.28 4.59
N GLU A 46 14.27 -0.20 4.33
CA GLU A 46 15.30 -0.44 5.33
C GLU A 46 15.60 0.81 6.17
N GLY A 47 16.26 0.62 7.31
CA GLY A 47 16.74 1.72 8.15
C GLY A 47 15.63 2.45 8.93
N LEU A 48 14.41 1.92 8.95
CA LEU A 48 13.32 2.44 9.75
C LEU A 48 13.23 1.77 11.12
N SER A 49 12.69 2.50 12.10
CA SER A 49 12.47 1.98 13.44
C SER A 49 11.52 0.78 13.42
N PRO A 50 11.89 -0.37 14.01
CA PRO A 50 11.06 -1.56 14.03
C PRO A 50 9.89 -1.45 15.03
N ASN A 51 9.84 -0.40 15.85
CA ASN A 51 8.80 -0.23 16.86
C ASN A 51 7.75 0.84 16.48
N GLY A 52 7.90 1.49 15.33
CA GLY A 52 7.03 2.60 14.91
C GLY A 52 7.70 3.96 15.07
N ALA A 53 6.92 5.02 15.03
CA ALA A 53 7.41 6.39 15.15
C ALA A 53 7.24 6.91 16.60
N HIS A 54 8.24 6.71 17.46
CA HIS A 54 8.20 7.19 18.85
C HIS A 54 8.81 8.59 19.02
N THR A 55 9.67 8.97 18.08
CA THR A 55 10.28 10.30 17.95
C THR A 55 9.81 10.98 16.67
N ASP A 56 9.94 12.31 16.64
CA ASP A 56 9.61 13.10 15.44
C ASP A 56 10.55 12.78 14.27
N GLU A 57 11.81 12.41 14.56
CA GLU A 57 12.78 11.97 13.56
C GLU A 57 12.37 10.64 12.91
N GLU A 58 11.92 9.67 13.71
CA GLU A 58 11.38 8.41 13.18
C GLU A 58 10.11 8.65 12.36
N ALA A 59 9.20 9.51 12.84
CA ALA A 59 7.99 9.88 12.09
C ALA A 59 8.34 10.53 10.74
N ALA A 60 9.32 11.42 10.72
CA ALA A 60 9.81 12.05 9.50
C ALA A 60 10.46 11.05 8.54
N ALA A 61 11.28 10.12 9.06
CA ALA A 61 11.91 9.07 8.27
C ALA A 61 10.87 8.12 7.65
N MET A 62 9.88 7.68 8.42
CA MET A 62 8.77 6.84 7.92
C MET A 62 7.93 7.59 6.89
N THR A 63 7.64 8.87 7.12
CA THR A 63 6.94 9.72 6.15
C THR A 63 7.70 9.83 4.83
N ALA A 64 9.02 10.05 4.89
CA ALA A 64 9.86 10.13 3.70
C ALA A 64 9.88 8.79 2.94
N ALA A 65 9.99 7.68 3.66
CA ALA A 65 9.92 6.33 3.08
C ALA A 65 8.55 6.05 2.46
N GLY A 66 7.45 6.38 3.14
CA GLY A 66 6.08 6.25 2.63
C GLY A 66 5.87 7.03 1.34
N ARG A 67 6.34 8.29 1.28
CA ARG A 67 6.29 9.11 0.06
C ARG A 67 7.08 8.46 -1.08
N ARG A 68 8.24 7.87 -0.78
CA ARG A 68 9.06 7.17 -1.78
C ARG A 68 8.37 5.89 -2.28
N LEU A 69 7.71 5.12 -1.41
CA LEU A 69 6.89 3.96 -1.77
C LEU A 69 5.80 4.34 -2.76
N TYR A 70 5.00 5.37 -2.42
CA TYR A 70 3.92 5.80 -3.31
C TYR A 70 4.46 6.36 -4.63
N TRP A 71 5.59 7.07 -4.62
CA TRP A 71 6.20 7.52 -5.87
C TRP A 71 6.60 6.35 -6.79
N LEU A 72 7.24 5.32 -6.22
CA LEU A 72 7.61 4.11 -6.96
C LEU A 72 6.37 3.36 -7.45
N LEU A 73 5.38 3.18 -6.58
CA LEU A 73 4.12 2.53 -6.92
C LEU A 73 3.39 3.25 -8.07
N ARG A 74 3.44 4.59 -8.10
CA ARG A 74 2.79 5.41 -9.14
C ARG A 74 3.32 5.15 -10.54
N ILE A 75 4.57 4.72 -10.66
CA ILE A 75 5.22 4.42 -11.93
C ILE A 75 5.37 2.91 -12.17
N ALA A 76 4.77 2.08 -11.30
CA ALA A 76 4.81 0.63 -11.41
C ALA A 76 3.87 0.11 -12.50
N PRO A 77 4.06 -1.13 -12.99
CA PRO A 77 3.09 -1.80 -13.84
C PRO A 77 1.70 -1.83 -13.17
N PRO A 78 0.60 -1.69 -13.94
CA PRO A 78 -0.77 -1.70 -13.41
C PRO A 78 -1.25 -3.13 -13.12
N VAL A 79 -0.56 -3.81 -12.19
CA VAL A 79 -0.74 -5.24 -11.90
C VAL A 79 -1.32 -5.52 -10.52
N TYR A 80 -1.63 -4.47 -9.75
CA TYR A 80 -2.24 -4.57 -8.43
C TYR A 80 -3.67 -4.03 -8.41
N ARG A 81 -4.54 -4.56 -7.56
CA ARG A 81 -5.92 -4.07 -7.38
C ARG A 81 -5.98 -2.94 -6.36
N TYR A 82 -5.24 -3.05 -5.26
CA TYR A 82 -5.14 -2.00 -4.26
C TYR A 82 -3.84 -2.12 -3.47
N ALA A 83 -3.40 -1.02 -2.86
CA ALA A 83 -2.20 -0.98 -2.05
C ALA A 83 -2.28 0.05 -0.93
N LEU A 84 -1.57 -0.20 0.16
CA LEU A 84 -1.42 0.74 1.27
C LEU A 84 -0.04 0.62 1.91
N ALA A 85 0.60 1.77 2.11
CA ALA A 85 1.80 1.90 2.94
C ALA A 85 1.44 2.43 4.33
N GLY A 86 2.08 1.87 5.35
CA GLY A 86 1.87 2.26 6.73
C GLY A 86 2.44 1.26 7.73
N ILE A 87 2.18 1.53 9.01
CA ILE A 87 2.55 0.63 10.10
C ILE A 87 1.59 -0.57 10.15
N GLN A 88 2.14 -1.79 10.23
CA GLN A 88 1.37 -3.05 10.36
C GLN A 88 0.29 -3.22 9.26
N THR A 89 0.64 -2.90 8.02
CA THR A 89 -0.25 -3.06 6.86
C THR A 89 -0.33 -4.50 6.36
N ASP A 90 0.43 -5.42 6.94
CA ASP A 90 0.43 -6.85 6.64
C ASP A 90 -0.92 -7.53 6.91
N ARG A 91 -1.76 -6.92 7.76
CA ARG A 91 -3.12 -7.38 8.07
C ARG A 91 -4.21 -6.37 7.72
N PHE A 92 -3.93 -5.46 6.80
CA PHE A 92 -4.80 -4.33 6.53
C PHE A 92 -6.25 -4.75 6.21
N ARG A 93 -6.50 -5.36 5.05
CA ARG A 93 -7.80 -5.93 4.63
C ARG A 93 -7.59 -6.86 3.44
N SER A 94 -8.22 -8.02 3.44
CA SER A 94 -8.44 -8.80 2.22
C SER A 94 -9.41 -8.07 1.28
N TYR A 95 -9.51 -8.55 0.04
CA TYR A 95 -10.36 -7.90 -0.97
C TYR A 95 -11.82 -7.81 -0.51
N ASP A 96 -12.38 -8.91 0.00
CA ASP A 96 -13.77 -8.93 0.47
C ASP A 96 -13.99 -8.00 1.67
N GLU A 97 -13.05 -7.94 2.59
CA GLU A 97 -13.14 -7.01 3.73
C GLU A 97 -13.02 -5.55 3.29
N LEU A 98 -12.17 -5.25 2.30
CA LEU A 98 -12.07 -3.90 1.72
C LEU A 98 -13.38 -3.50 1.03
N MET A 99 -13.97 -4.41 0.27
CA MET A 99 -15.24 -4.17 -0.42
C MET A 99 -16.43 -4.05 0.54
N ALA A 100 -16.36 -4.68 1.71
CA ALA A 100 -17.36 -4.58 2.77
C ALA A 100 -17.18 -3.32 3.64
N GLU A 101 -16.04 -2.63 3.56
CA GLU A 101 -15.77 -1.43 4.35
C GLU A 101 -16.67 -0.28 3.90
N LYS A 102 -17.38 0.31 4.85
CA LYS A 102 -18.33 1.39 4.57
C LYS A 102 -17.61 2.69 4.26
N ASP A 103 -16.46 2.89 4.90
CA ASP A 103 -15.69 4.11 4.81
C ASP A 103 -14.20 3.84 4.56
N LEU A 104 -13.82 3.91 3.29
CA LEU A 104 -12.41 3.80 2.90
C LEU A 104 -11.55 4.99 3.33
N THR A 105 -12.16 6.13 3.71
CA THR A 105 -11.39 7.35 4.08
C THR A 105 -10.60 7.20 5.37
N ILE A 106 -10.91 6.16 6.17
CA ILE A 106 -10.17 5.77 7.36
C ILE A 106 -8.76 5.24 7.02
N PHE A 107 -8.44 5.07 5.74
CA PHE A 107 -7.17 4.55 5.24
C PHE A 107 -6.41 5.59 4.39
N PRO A 108 -5.82 6.63 5.01
CA PRO A 108 -4.98 7.59 4.30
C PRO A 108 -3.84 6.88 3.55
N GLY A 109 -3.64 7.21 2.28
CA GLY A 109 -2.66 6.56 1.42
C GLY A 109 -3.22 5.38 0.60
N LEU A 110 -4.44 4.91 0.87
CA LEU A 110 -5.03 3.79 0.13
C LEU A 110 -5.10 4.11 -1.37
N VAL A 111 -4.41 3.30 -2.18
CA VAL A 111 -4.49 3.30 -3.64
C VAL A 111 -5.40 2.15 -4.05
N VAL A 112 -6.34 2.40 -4.96
CA VAL A 112 -7.25 1.39 -5.51
C VAL A 112 -7.32 1.53 -7.03
N ALA A 113 -7.51 0.40 -7.71
CA ALA A 113 -7.87 0.37 -9.11
C ALA A 113 -9.23 1.05 -9.33
N GLU A 114 -9.44 1.60 -10.52
CA GLU A 114 -10.62 2.40 -10.85
C GLU A 114 -11.92 1.59 -10.70
N ASP A 115 -11.90 0.29 -10.98
CA ASP A 115 -13.05 -0.61 -10.79
C ASP A 115 -13.47 -0.72 -9.31
N ILE A 116 -12.51 -0.83 -8.39
CA ILE A 116 -12.76 -0.80 -6.95
C ILE A 116 -13.34 0.54 -6.56
N TRP A 117 -12.73 1.66 -6.95
CA TRP A 117 -13.24 2.99 -6.63
C TRP A 117 -14.68 3.20 -7.12
N ILE A 118 -14.99 2.72 -8.33
CA ILE A 118 -16.35 2.75 -8.88
C ILE A 118 -17.31 1.94 -8.01
N ARG A 119 -16.94 0.71 -7.66
CA ARG A 119 -17.79 -0.20 -6.88
C ARG A 119 -17.97 0.23 -5.42
N THR A 120 -17.02 0.97 -4.87
CA THR A 120 -17.10 1.53 -3.51
C THR A 120 -17.70 2.94 -3.48
N GLY A 121 -18.37 3.36 -4.56
CA GLY A 121 -19.23 4.54 -4.57
C GLY A 121 -18.60 5.84 -5.11
N LYS A 122 -17.45 5.78 -5.81
CA LYS A 122 -16.80 6.94 -6.45
C LYS A 122 -16.60 8.14 -5.52
N ARG A 123 -16.14 7.88 -4.30
CA ARG A 123 -15.88 8.88 -3.28
C ARG A 123 -14.99 10.02 -3.80
N ALA A 124 -15.40 11.26 -3.56
CA ALA A 124 -14.75 12.47 -4.08
C ALA A 124 -13.42 12.79 -3.37
N GLU A 125 -13.18 12.18 -2.22
CA GLU A 125 -11.93 12.26 -1.45
C GLU A 125 -10.75 11.59 -2.18
N PHE A 126 -11.04 10.69 -3.12
CA PHE A 126 -10.03 10.06 -3.94
C PHE A 126 -9.54 11.02 -5.04
N SER A 127 -8.23 11.15 -5.15
CA SER A 127 -7.53 11.88 -6.21
C SER A 127 -6.97 10.94 -7.26
N ASP A 128 -6.50 11.50 -8.38
CA ASP A 128 -5.73 10.75 -9.37
C ASP A 128 -4.40 10.25 -8.78
N PHE A 129 -4.03 9.02 -9.10
CA PHE A 129 -2.75 8.43 -8.72
C PHE A 129 -1.89 8.11 -9.93
N ALA A 130 -2.25 7.06 -10.66
CA ALA A 130 -1.66 6.63 -11.92
C ALA A 130 -2.81 6.28 -12.88
N PRO A 131 -2.59 6.16 -14.20
CA PRO A 131 -3.65 5.72 -15.12
C PRO A 131 -4.32 4.43 -14.63
N GLY A 132 -5.65 4.46 -14.47
CA GLY A 132 -6.42 3.33 -13.93
C GLY A 132 -6.44 3.20 -12.39
N TYR A 133 -5.84 4.14 -11.67
CA TYR A 133 -5.78 4.15 -10.20
C TYR A 133 -6.22 5.47 -9.58
N ARG A 134 -6.90 5.33 -8.44
CA ARG A 134 -7.34 6.42 -7.57
C ARG A 134 -6.69 6.23 -6.20
N TRP A 135 -6.47 7.31 -5.46
CA TRP A 135 -5.94 7.18 -4.10
C TRP A 135 -6.45 8.23 -3.13
N LEU A 136 -6.42 7.89 -1.85
CA LEU A 136 -6.51 8.84 -0.76
C LEU A 136 -5.10 9.37 -0.47
N PRO A 137 -4.84 10.69 -0.56
CA PRO A 137 -3.50 11.22 -0.36
C PRO A 137 -2.90 10.81 0.99
N TYR A 138 -1.68 10.29 0.94
CA TYR A 138 -0.92 9.91 2.13
C TYR A 138 -0.55 11.14 2.96
N ARG A 139 -0.88 11.11 4.26
CA ARG A 139 -0.68 12.26 5.17
C ARG A 139 0.68 12.26 5.88
N GLY A 140 1.45 11.18 5.79
CA GLY A 140 2.64 10.96 6.60
C GLY A 140 2.34 10.23 7.91
N GLU A 141 3.39 9.77 8.57
CA GLU A 141 3.31 9.20 9.91
C GLU A 141 3.41 10.30 10.97
N SER A 142 2.66 10.13 12.04
CA SER A 142 2.74 10.96 13.24
C SER A 142 3.37 10.16 14.38
N ARG A 143 4.00 10.87 15.32
CA ARG A 143 4.46 10.29 16.58
C ARG A 143 3.31 9.53 17.26
N ARG A 144 3.56 8.28 17.66
CA ARG A 144 2.62 7.40 18.38
C ARG A 144 3.16 7.00 19.75
#